data_AF-A0A932WXJ5-F1
#
_entry.id   AF-A0A932WXJ5-F1
#
_cell.length_a   1.000
_cell.length_b   1.000
_cell.length_c   1.000
_cell.angle_alpha   90.00
_cell.angle_beta   90.00
_cell.angle_gamma   90.00
#
_symmetry.space_group_name_H-M   'P 1'
#
loop_
_entity.id
_entity.type
_entity.pdbx_description
1 polymer ?
#
loop_
_entity_poly.entity_id
_entity_poly.type
_entity_poly.pdbx_seq_one_letter_code
_entity_poly.pdbx_strand_id
1 'polypeptide(L)'
;EEEGKHKEAYERLFAIQNDLSHDAIPLLHRLAAKEKNFELVAKLSSDCYQIHTTQEVALRNARAFAQLKQAKPAGGWLQTAWQYGGLNREDCLRDPAFAEVKEDPDFKQFIS
;
A
#
# COMPACT_ATOMS: atom_id res chain seq x y z
N GLU A 1 2.06 -23.82 -5.93
CA GLU A 1 1.68 -23.51 -7.33
C GLU A 1 1.17 -22.08 -7.52
N GLU A 2 0.44 -21.48 -6.58
CA GLU A 2 -0.05 -20.09 -6.71
C GLU A 2 1.06 -19.02 -6.70
N GLU A 3 2.12 -19.18 -5.89
CA GLU A 3 3.23 -18.22 -5.83
C GLU A 3 3.96 -18.05 -7.17
N GLY A 4 4.20 -19.16 -7.89
CA GLY A 4 4.83 -19.09 -9.22
C GLY A 4 3.99 -18.31 -10.24
N LYS A 5 2.66 -18.46 -10.18
CA LYS A 5 1.71 -17.74 -11.05
C LYS A 5 1.62 -16.25 -10.69
N HIS A 6 1.73 -15.90 -9.40
CA HIS A 6 1.74 -14.51 -8.96
C HIS A 6 2.97 -13.76 -9.45
N LYS A 7 4.16 -14.36 -9.33
CA LYS A 7 5.41 -13.76 -9.78
C LYS A 7 5.43 -13.57 -11.29
N GLU A 8 5.01 -14.58 -12.06
CA GLU A 8 4.93 -14.47 -13.52
C GLU A 8 3.94 -13.37 -13.96
N ALA A 9 2.76 -13.31 -13.33
CA ALA A 9 1.78 -12.27 -13.62
C ALA A 9 2.33 -10.86 -13.28
N TYR A 10 3.04 -10.74 -12.16
CA TYR A 10 3.72 -9.50 -11.79
C TYR A 10 4.74 -9.09 -12.85
N GLU A 11 5.64 -9.98 -13.25
CA GLU A 11 6.69 -9.70 -14.23
C GLU A 11 6.10 -9.26 -15.58
N ARG A 12 5.04 -9.94 -16.04
CA ARG A 12 4.33 -9.60 -17.28
C ARG A 12 3.70 -8.21 -17.22
N LEU A 13 3.02 -7.87 -16.12
CA LEU A 13 2.36 -6.56 -15.96
C LEU A 13 3.37 -5.44 -15.71
N PHE A 14 4.44 -5.72 -14.97
CA PHE A 14 5.51 -4.76 -14.68
C PHE A 14 6.23 -4.32 -15.96
N ALA A 15 6.47 -5.25 -16.88
CA ALA A 15 7.12 -4.97 -18.17
C ALA A 15 6.35 -3.97 -19.03
N ILE A 16 5.03 -3.88 -18.88
CA ILE A 16 4.15 -2.98 -19.64
C ILE A 16 3.54 -1.88 -18.77
N GLN A 17 4.08 -1.61 -17.58
CA GLN A 17 3.46 -0.74 -16.57
C GLN A 17 3.11 0.68 -17.05
N ASN A 18 3.81 1.19 -18.05
CA ASN A 18 3.57 2.53 -18.60
C ASN A 18 2.47 2.57 -19.68
N ASP A 19 2.06 1.39 -20.17
CA ASP A 19 1.02 1.21 -21.20
C ASP A 19 -0.21 0.46 -20.65
N LEU A 20 -0.25 0.25 -19.32
CA LEU A 20 -1.37 -0.43 -18.67
C LEU A 20 -2.65 0.39 -18.77
N SER A 21 -3.75 -0.30 -19.05
CA SER A 21 -5.08 0.28 -18.85
C SER A 21 -5.30 0.60 -17.37
N HIS A 22 -6.18 1.56 -17.09
CA HIS A 22 -6.55 1.90 -15.73
C HIS A 22 -7.03 0.67 -14.94
N ASP A 23 -7.83 -0.21 -15.55
CA ASP A 23 -8.35 -1.42 -14.89
C ASP A 23 -7.27 -2.43 -14.46
N ALA A 24 -6.07 -2.37 -15.07
CA ALA A 24 -4.96 -3.24 -14.71
C ALA A 24 -4.11 -2.69 -13.55
N ILE A 25 -4.25 -1.40 -13.20
CA ILE A 25 -3.50 -0.76 -12.10
C ILE A 25 -3.76 -1.44 -10.75
N PRO A 26 -5.02 -1.74 -10.33
CA PRO A 26 -5.25 -2.43 -9.06
C PRO A 26 -4.60 -3.81 -8.99
N LEU A 27 -4.54 -4.52 -10.12
CA LEU A 27 -3.91 -5.84 -10.19
C LEU A 27 -2.39 -5.72 -10.03
N LEU A 28 -1.74 -4.84 -10.79
CA LEU A 28 -0.30 -4.60 -10.67
C LEU A 28 0.06 -4.10 -9.27
N HIS A 29 -0.72 -3.18 -8.72
CA HIS A 29 -0.53 -2.64 -7.36
C HIS A 29 -0.58 -3.72 -6.29
N ARG A 30 -1.57 -4.63 -6.36
CA ARG A 30 -1.67 -5.77 -5.42
C ARG A 30 -0.50 -6.74 -5.57
N LEU A 31 -0.10 -7.04 -6.81
CA LEU A 31 1.02 -7.94 -7.08
C LEU A 31 2.36 -7.35 -6.63
N ALA A 32 2.59 -6.07 -6.87
CA ALA A 32 3.77 -5.34 -6.41
C ALA A 32 3.94 -5.44 -4.88
N ALA A 33 2.86 -5.33 -4.12
CA ALA A 33 2.91 -5.50 -2.67
C ALA A 33 3.26 -6.92 -2.23
N LYS A 34 2.79 -7.95 -2.95
CA LYS A 34 3.17 -9.35 -2.68
C LYS A 34 4.66 -9.58 -2.95
N GLU A 35 5.17 -9.01 -4.03
CA GLU A 35 6.60 -9.07 -4.40
C GLU A 35 7.47 -8.07 -3.63
N LYS A 36 6.90 -7.34 -2.65
CA LYS A 36 7.58 -6.32 -1.83
C LYS A 36 8.24 -5.19 -2.63
N ASN A 37 7.77 -4.92 -3.85
CA ASN A 37 8.16 -3.73 -4.61
C ASN A 37 7.37 -2.52 -4.09
N PHE A 38 7.78 -2.03 -2.92
CA PHE A 38 7.07 -0.95 -2.23
C PHE A 38 7.17 0.38 -2.98
N GLU A 39 8.24 0.61 -3.73
CA GLU A 39 8.40 1.78 -4.61
C GLU A 39 7.30 1.83 -5.67
N LEU A 40 6.99 0.70 -6.29
CA LEU A 40 5.91 0.62 -7.27
C LEU A 40 4.53 0.74 -6.62
N VAL A 41 4.32 0.15 -5.44
CA VAL A 41 3.08 0.32 -4.68
C VAL A 41 2.85 1.81 -4.38
N ALA A 42 3.88 2.51 -3.88
CA ALA A 42 3.84 3.94 -3.62
C ALA A 42 3.56 4.76 -4.89
N LYS A 43 4.24 4.43 -6.01
CA LYS A 43 4.01 5.08 -7.32
C LYS A 43 2.56 4.97 -7.78
N LEU A 44 1.94 3.80 -7.62
CA LEU A 44 0.56 3.52 -8.07
C LEU A 44 -0.51 3.85 -7.03
N SER A 45 -0.13 4.32 -5.84
CA SER A 45 -1.00 4.41 -4.67
C SER A 45 -2.27 5.24 -4.91
N SER A 46 -2.13 6.44 -5.47
CA SER A 46 -3.23 7.37 -5.71
C SER A 46 -4.17 6.86 -6.80
N ASP A 47 -3.61 6.45 -7.94
CA ASP A 47 -4.39 5.92 -9.07
C ASP A 47 -5.16 4.67 -8.67
N CYS A 48 -4.51 3.72 -7.98
CA CYS A 48 -5.17 2.52 -7.50
C CYS A 48 -6.32 2.84 -6.53
N TYR A 49 -6.15 3.82 -5.64
CA TYR A 49 -7.20 4.19 -4.69
C TYR A 49 -8.37 4.93 -5.36
N GLN A 50 -8.10 5.74 -6.40
CA GLN A 50 -9.16 6.37 -7.21
C GLN A 50 -9.98 5.33 -7.98
N ILE A 51 -9.33 4.30 -8.52
CA ILE A 51 -10.00 3.23 -9.27
C ILE A 51 -10.75 2.28 -8.32
N HIS A 52 -10.14 1.95 -7.18
CA HIS A 52 -10.66 0.98 -6.23
C HIS A 52 -10.58 1.50 -4.79
N THR A 53 -11.50 2.42 -4.48
CA THR A 53 -11.60 3.17 -3.22
C THR A 53 -12.01 2.28 -2.05
N THR A 54 -11.06 1.49 -1.54
CA THR A 54 -11.29 0.49 -0.49
C THR A 54 -10.31 0.63 0.67
N GLN A 55 -10.74 0.18 1.86
CA GLN A 55 -9.90 0.12 3.05
C GLN A 55 -8.62 -0.70 2.84
N GLU A 56 -8.71 -1.81 2.10
CA GLU A 56 -7.56 -2.69 1.82
C GLU A 56 -6.49 -1.96 0.98
N VAL A 57 -6.91 -1.19 -0.03
CA VAL A 57 -5.98 -0.39 -0.85
C VAL A 57 -5.32 0.69 -0.01
N ALA A 58 -6.07 1.43 0.80
CA ALA A 58 -5.51 2.43 1.70
C ALA A 58 -4.49 1.81 2.69
N LEU A 59 -4.81 0.66 3.27
CA LEU A 59 -3.90 -0.03 4.20
C LEU A 59 -2.64 -0.56 3.49
N ARG A 60 -2.77 -1.05 2.25
CA ARG A 60 -1.63 -1.47 1.42
C ARG A 60 -0.71 -0.29 1.10
N ASN A 61 -1.28 0.87 0.76
CA ASN A 61 -0.55 2.11 0.53
C ASN A 61 0.22 2.52 1.79
N ALA A 62 -0.47 2.56 2.94
CA ALA A 62 0.12 2.92 4.23
C ALA A 62 1.36 2.08 4.55
N ARG A 63 1.24 0.76 4.40
CA ARG A 63 2.34 -0.20 4.64
C ARG A 63 3.52 0.03 3.70
N ALA A 64 3.27 0.26 2.41
CA ALA A 64 4.35 0.50 1.45
C ALA A 64 5.12 1.78 1.76
N PHE A 65 4.42 2.89 2.03
CA PHE A 65 5.09 4.13 2.44
C PHE A 65 5.86 3.97 3.75
N ALA A 66 5.33 3.20 4.71
CA ALA A 66 6.01 2.91 5.96
C ALA A 66 7.32 2.13 5.75
N GLN A 67 7.30 1.10 4.88
CA GLN A 67 8.50 0.33 4.50
C GLN A 67 9.56 1.18 3.79
N LEU A 68 9.12 2.20 3.05
CA LEU A 68 10.00 3.20 2.43
C LEU A 68 10.43 4.32 3.39
N LYS A 69 10.13 4.20 4.69
CA LYS A 69 10.42 5.20 5.73
C LYS A 69 9.80 6.58 5.45
N GLN A 70 8.72 6.63 4.70
CA GLN A 70 7.99 7.85 4.39
C GLN A 70 6.83 8.02 5.39
N ALA A 71 7.16 8.55 6.57
CA ALA A 71 6.26 8.68 7.71
C ALA A 71 4.95 9.43 7.40
N LYS A 72 5.04 10.63 6.82
CA LYS A 72 3.87 11.45 6.50
C LYS A 72 2.83 10.76 5.59
N PRO A 73 3.19 10.25 4.38
CA PRO A 73 2.22 9.57 3.54
C PRO A 73 1.75 8.24 4.15
N ALA A 74 2.60 7.52 4.90
CA ALA A 74 2.18 6.32 5.61
C ALA A 74 1.04 6.62 6.61
N GLY A 75 1.19 7.69 7.39
CA GLY A 75 0.18 8.14 8.36
C GLY A 75 -1.12 8.57 7.68
N GLY A 76 -1.04 9.37 6.62
CA GLY A 76 -2.21 9.81 5.86
C GLY A 76 -3.02 8.65 5.27
N TRP A 77 -2.35 7.65 4.70
CA TRP A 77 -3.02 6.45 4.18
C TRP A 77 -3.59 5.56 5.28
N LEU A 78 -2.92 5.43 6.42
CA LEU A 78 -3.44 4.67 7.56
C LEU A 78 -4.70 5.34 8.13
N GLN A 79 -4.68 6.66 8.28
CA GLN A 79 -5.85 7.44 8.68
C GLN A 79 -7.01 7.25 7.67
N THR A 80 -6.72 7.27 6.37
CA THR A 80 -7.70 6.99 5.31
C THR A 80 -8.31 5.59 5.48
N ALA A 81 -7.49 4.57 5.76
CA ALA A 81 -7.99 3.21 6.01
C ALA A 81 -8.92 3.15 7.24
N TRP A 82 -8.60 3.88 8.32
CA TRP A 82 -9.44 3.93 9.52
C TRP A 82 -10.78 4.64 9.33
N GLN A 83 -10.91 5.56 8.36
CA GLN A 83 -12.18 6.24 8.08
C GLN A 83 -13.29 5.26 7.64
N TYR A 84 -12.95 4.09 7.11
CA TYR A 84 -13.92 3.05 6.76
C TYR A 84 -14.50 2.31 7.98
N GLY A 85 -13.89 2.42 9.17
CA GLY A 85 -14.26 1.67 10.36
C GLY A 85 -13.86 0.19 10.32
N GLY A 86 -14.12 -0.55 11.39
CA GLY A 86 -13.87 -2.01 11.46
C GLY A 86 -12.41 -2.44 11.71
N LEU A 87 -11.44 -1.53 11.59
CA LEU A 87 -10.05 -1.79 11.98
C LEU A 87 -9.82 -1.44 13.45
N ASN A 88 -9.15 -2.34 14.17
CA ASN A 88 -8.60 -2.02 15.48
C ASN A 88 -7.31 -1.19 15.29
N ARG A 89 -7.25 -0.01 15.92
CA ARG A 89 -6.14 0.94 15.74
C ARG A 89 -4.85 0.39 16.33
N GLU A 90 -4.93 -0.19 17.53
CA GLU A 90 -3.78 -0.75 18.23
C GLU A 90 -3.14 -1.91 17.44
N ASP A 91 -3.95 -2.78 16.84
CA ASP A 91 -3.48 -3.90 16.02
C ASP A 91 -2.83 -3.40 14.73
N CYS A 92 -3.38 -2.36 14.11
CA CYS A 92 -2.78 -1.73 12.94
C CYS A 92 -1.41 -1.11 13.27
N LEU A 93 -1.27 -0.44 14.43
CA LEU A 93 0.00 0.15 14.87
C LEU A 93 1.04 -0.89 15.32
N ARG A 94 0.61 -2.11 15.63
CA ARG A 94 1.48 -3.26 15.91
C ARG A 94 1.95 -3.98 14.64
N ASP A 95 1.41 -3.65 13.48
CA ASP A 95 1.85 -4.22 12.21
C ASP A 95 3.34 -3.88 11.99
N PRO A 96 4.22 -4.89 11.78
CA PRO A 96 5.64 -4.68 11.60
C PRO A 96 6.01 -3.71 10.48
N ALA A 97 5.12 -3.50 9.50
CA ALA A 97 5.35 -2.53 8.44
C ALA A 97 5.54 -1.09 8.95
N PHE A 98 4.96 -0.75 10.11
CA PHE A 98 5.08 0.58 10.70
C PHE A 98 6.22 0.71 11.72
N ALA A 99 7.00 -0.34 11.97
CA ALA A 99 8.01 -0.36 13.02
C ALA A 99 9.03 0.80 12.90
N GLU A 100 9.42 1.14 11.68
CA GLU A 100 10.40 2.20 11.39
C GLU A 100 9.82 3.62 11.44
N VAL A 101 8.49 3.77 11.35
CA VAL A 101 7.82 5.09 11.26
C VAL A 101 6.92 5.41 12.45
N LYS A 102 6.55 4.42 13.28
CA LYS A 102 5.58 4.61 14.38
C LYS A 102 5.98 5.67 15.41
N GLU A 103 7.27 5.90 15.59
CA GLU A 103 7.79 6.90 16.52
C GLU A 103 7.97 8.29 15.89
N ASP A 104 7.90 8.37 14.56
CA ASP A 104 8.13 9.59 13.79
C ASP A 104 7.03 10.63 14.08
N PRO A 105 7.39 11.90 14.39
CA PRO A 105 6.41 12.95 14.65
C PRO A 105 5.42 13.18 13.52
N ASP A 106 5.84 13.07 12.25
CA ASP A 106 4.96 13.27 11.10
C ASP A 106 3.96 12.13 10.96
N PHE A 107 4.34 10.89 11.32
CA PHE A 107 3.40 9.77 11.37
C PHE A 107 2.40 9.94 12.52
N LYS A 108 2.91 10.33 13.71
CA LYS A 108 2.12 10.53 14.92
C LYS A 108 0.97 11.52 14.76
N GLN A 109 1.15 12.59 13.97
CA GLN A 109 0.10 13.58 13.68
C GLN A 109 -1.19 12.97 13.09
N PHE A 110 -1.10 11.82 12.40
CA PHE A 110 -2.26 11.18 11.79
C PHE A 110 -2.93 10.14 12.69
N ILE A 111 -2.23 9.68 13.72
CA ILE A 111 -2.64 8.55 14.56
C ILE A 111 -3.00 8.92 16.00
N SER A 112 -2.72 10.18 16.39
CA SER A 112 -3.14 10.78 17.65
C SER A 112 -4.64 11.07 17.71
#